data_AF-A0A5N6SIR7-F1
#
_entry.id   AF-A0A5N6SIR7-F1
#
_cell.length_a   1.000
_cell.length_b   1.000
_cell.length_c   1.000
_cell.angle_alpha   90.00
_cell.angle_beta   90.00
_cell.angle_gamma   90.00
#
_symmetry.space_group_name_H-M   'P 1'
#
loop_
_entity.id
_entity.type
_entity.pdbx_description
1 polymer ?
#
loop_
_entity_poly.entity_id
_entity_poly.type
_entity_poly.pdbx_seq_one_letter_code
_entity_poly.pdbx_strand_id
1 'polypeptide(L)'
;MPELAEVSRIVHFIRQHLVGKTLSKVSTQNDDIVYGKAGTSASEFQKAMEGKKIVGAGQQGKYFWIAMASPPHVVMHFGMAGWLKIRNADTYYYRTDKPQDKEWPPKYWKFLLETDEDPKTEAAFVDFRRLGRIRLVDCPAEQIRKFSPLKENGPDPVADKDTVTEDWLAGKLRSKKVPVKALLLDQANISGIGNWMGDEILYHARIHPEQYSNTLTDDQVKELHSAIHYVCSTSVDLLADSDRFPEDWLFKYRWSKGKKNASPTLPNGDKITFLTVGGRTSAVVPSVQKKTGPVTKDVKTEEDGAQNKRKRGIVPKVESDAEASEEEPKAKKAGEKKGAKPAKKDEDEKKAEDEKKPEVDGTSCTGRRRSARLKK
;
A
#
# COMPACT_ATOMS: atom_id res chain seq x y z
N MET A 1 -8.71 3.71 -2.67
CA MET A 1 -7.77 2.60 -2.47
C MET A 1 -8.62 1.40 -2.17
N PRO A 2 -8.52 0.32 -2.95
CA PRO A 2 -9.25 -0.91 -2.65
C PRO A 2 -8.89 -1.43 -1.25
N GLU A 3 -9.90 -1.73 -0.45
CA GLU A 3 -9.80 -2.36 0.87
C GLU A 3 -10.46 -3.75 0.79
N LEU A 4 -10.77 -4.37 1.93
CA LEU A 4 -11.35 -5.72 1.99
C LEU A 4 -12.57 -5.92 1.06
N ALA A 5 -13.52 -4.99 1.11
CA ALA A 5 -14.80 -5.10 0.41
C ALA A 5 -14.62 -4.98 -1.10
N GLU A 6 -13.80 -4.05 -1.57
CA GLU A 6 -13.50 -3.88 -3.00
C GLU A 6 -12.74 -5.08 -3.57
N VAL A 7 -11.86 -5.72 -2.77
CA VAL A 7 -11.22 -6.98 -3.15
C VAL A 7 -12.25 -8.11 -3.22
N SER A 8 -13.19 -8.16 -2.27
CA SER A 8 -14.28 -9.16 -2.25
C SER A 8 -15.16 -9.06 -3.49
N ARG A 9 -15.47 -7.83 -3.92
CA ARG A 9 -16.17 -7.54 -5.17
C ARG A 9 -15.46 -8.18 -6.35
N ILE A 10 -14.15 -7.97 -6.49
CA ILE A 10 -13.41 -8.54 -7.61
C ILE A 10 -13.35 -10.07 -7.54
N VAL A 11 -13.13 -10.65 -6.35
CA VAL A 11 -13.15 -12.10 -6.20
C VAL A 11 -14.51 -12.69 -6.59
N HIS A 12 -15.61 -12.01 -6.25
CA HIS A 12 -16.96 -12.38 -6.70
C HIS A 12 -17.04 -12.43 -8.24
N PHE A 13 -16.62 -11.36 -8.93
CA PHE A 13 -16.65 -11.33 -10.39
C PHE A 13 -15.68 -12.33 -11.06
N ILE A 14 -14.50 -12.57 -10.49
CA ILE A 14 -13.60 -13.62 -10.98
C ILE A 14 -14.28 -14.99 -10.89
N ARG A 15 -14.96 -15.28 -9.78
CA ARG A 15 -15.70 -16.55 -9.61
C ARG A 15 -16.81 -16.71 -10.63
N GLN A 16 -17.54 -15.63 -10.94
CA GLN A 16 -18.63 -15.66 -11.91
C GLN A 16 -18.14 -15.81 -13.35
N HIS A 17 -17.06 -15.13 -13.71
CA HIS A 17 -16.70 -14.94 -15.11
C HIS A 17 -15.43 -15.68 -15.56
N LEU A 18 -14.56 -16.13 -14.66
CA LEU A 18 -13.27 -16.72 -15.02
C LEU A 18 -13.08 -18.13 -14.46
N VAL A 19 -13.62 -18.44 -13.28
CA VAL A 19 -13.50 -19.78 -12.69
C VAL A 19 -14.22 -20.81 -13.57
N GLY A 20 -13.56 -21.95 -13.79
CA GLY A 20 -14.03 -23.04 -14.65
C GLY A 20 -13.54 -22.95 -16.10
N LYS A 21 -12.88 -21.86 -16.49
CA LYS A 21 -12.47 -21.58 -17.88
C LYS A 21 -10.97 -21.77 -18.08
N THR A 22 -10.56 -22.06 -19.31
CA THR A 22 -9.14 -22.15 -19.68
C THR A 22 -8.68 -20.83 -20.28
N LEU A 23 -7.49 -20.38 -19.92
CA LEU A 23 -6.89 -19.20 -20.52
C LEU A 23 -6.34 -19.53 -21.90
N SER A 24 -7.08 -19.20 -22.96
CA SER A 24 -6.66 -19.45 -24.35
C SER A 24 -5.50 -18.54 -24.76
N LYS A 25 -5.40 -17.35 -24.17
CA LYS A 25 -4.33 -16.41 -24.41
C LYS A 25 -4.08 -15.54 -23.19
N VAL A 26 -2.81 -15.28 -22.89
CA VAL A 26 -2.37 -14.35 -21.85
C VAL A 26 -1.42 -13.35 -22.49
N SER A 27 -1.70 -12.06 -22.35
CA SER A 27 -0.80 -11.01 -22.81
C SER A 27 -0.29 -10.23 -21.61
N THR A 28 0.98 -9.84 -21.60
CA THR A 28 1.58 -9.09 -20.48
C THR A 28 2.33 -7.86 -20.98
N GLN A 29 2.38 -6.82 -20.13
CA GLN A 29 3.27 -5.68 -20.29
C GLN A 29 4.48 -5.86 -19.38
N ASN A 30 5.68 -5.57 -19.88
CA ASN A 30 6.85 -5.60 -19.04
C ASN A 30 6.79 -4.47 -18.00
N ASP A 31 6.80 -4.81 -16.71
CA ASP A 31 6.76 -3.85 -15.61
C ASP A 31 7.49 -4.41 -14.37
N ASP A 32 8.77 -4.08 -14.25
CA ASP A 32 9.64 -4.55 -13.16
C ASP A 32 9.24 -4.01 -11.77
N ILE A 33 8.32 -3.03 -11.68
CA ILE A 33 7.80 -2.55 -10.41
C ILE A 33 6.64 -3.42 -9.94
N VAL A 34 5.70 -3.74 -10.84
CA VAL A 34 4.50 -4.52 -10.49
C VAL A 34 4.82 -6.00 -10.35
N TYR A 35 5.64 -6.54 -11.25
CA TYR A 35 6.10 -7.94 -11.24
C TYR A 35 7.42 -8.08 -10.48
N GLY A 36 8.46 -7.35 -10.89
CA GLY A 36 9.83 -7.57 -10.41
C GLY A 36 10.01 -7.41 -8.89
N LYS A 37 9.41 -6.37 -8.28
CA LYS A 37 9.43 -6.20 -6.81
C LYS A 37 8.67 -7.30 -6.06
N ALA A 38 7.85 -8.09 -6.74
CA ALA A 38 7.18 -9.25 -6.17
C ALA A 38 7.96 -10.56 -6.40
N GLY A 39 9.10 -10.52 -7.08
CA GLY A 39 9.91 -11.70 -7.39
C GLY A 39 9.31 -12.57 -8.50
N THR A 40 8.71 -11.93 -9.51
CA THR A 40 8.16 -12.58 -10.71
C THR A 40 8.42 -11.65 -11.89
N SER A 41 8.54 -12.17 -13.11
CA SER A 41 8.58 -11.39 -14.34
C SER A 41 7.28 -11.52 -15.14
N ALA A 42 7.02 -10.58 -16.03
CA ALA A 42 5.86 -10.61 -16.92
C ALA A 42 5.85 -11.87 -17.83
N SER A 43 7.02 -12.28 -18.32
CA SER A 43 7.17 -13.48 -19.16
C SER A 43 6.93 -14.78 -18.38
N GLU A 44 7.43 -14.89 -17.15
CA GLU A 44 7.14 -16.03 -16.28
C GLU A 44 5.65 -16.12 -15.97
N PHE A 45 5.01 -14.99 -15.66
CA PHE A 45 3.56 -14.93 -15.46
C PHE A 45 2.80 -15.43 -16.69
N GLN A 46 3.10 -14.91 -17.87
CA GLN A 46 2.44 -15.33 -19.11
C GLN A 46 2.58 -16.84 -19.33
N LYS A 47 3.82 -17.35 -19.29
CA LYS A 47 4.11 -18.78 -19.48
C LYS A 47 3.41 -19.66 -18.46
N ALA A 48 3.31 -19.20 -17.21
CA ALA A 48 2.70 -19.97 -16.15
C ALA A 48 1.17 -20.04 -16.25
N MET A 49 0.52 -19.05 -16.88
CA MET A 49 -0.94 -18.92 -16.93
C MET A 49 -1.56 -19.37 -18.25
N GLU A 50 -0.87 -19.16 -19.37
CA GLU A 50 -1.38 -19.48 -20.70
C GLU A 50 -1.67 -20.98 -20.85
N GLY A 51 -2.84 -21.32 -21.38
CA GLY A 51 -3.32 -22.70 -21.52
C GLY A 51 -3.79 -23.37 -20.23
N LYS A 52 -3.68 -22.71 -19.06
CA LYS A 52 -4.13 -23.28 -17.78
C LYS A 52 -5.57 -22.93 -17.46
N LYS A 53 -6.27 -23.88 -16.83
CA LYS A 53 -7.63 -23.70 -16.30
C LYS A 53 -7.62 -22.99 -14.96
N ILE A 54 -8.53 -22.04 -14.78
CA ILE A 54 -8.80 -21.41 -13.48
C ILE A 54 -9.78 -22.29 -12.72
N VAL A 55 -9.41 -22.71 -11.51
CA VAL A 55 -10.24 -23.60 -10.66
C VAL A 55 -10.84 -22.89 -9.46
N GLY A 56 -10.36 -21.70 -9.12
CA GLY A 56 -10.92 -20.94 -8.01
C GLY A 56 -10.35 -19.54 -7.89
N ALA A 57 -10.93 -18.78 -6.98
CA ALA A 57 -10.43 -17.48 -6.57
C ALA A 57 -10.76 -17.25 -5.10
N GLY A 58 -9.89 -16.53 -4.41
CA GLY A 58 -10.05 -16.23 -2.99
C GLY A 58 -9.29 -14.97 -2.58
N GLN A 59 -9.41 -14.64 -1.30
CA GLN A 59 -8.77 -13.48 -0.71
C GLN A 59 -8.37 -13.72 0.75
N GLN A 60 -7.47 -12.86 1.23
CA GLN A 60 -7.21 -12.62 2.64
C GLN A 60 -6.87 -11.14 2.81
N GLY A 61 -7.76 -10.40 3.45
CA GLY A 61 -7.62 -8.96 3.58
C GLY A 61 -7.60 -8.27 2.22
N LYS A 62 -6.48 -7.62 1.90
CA LYS A 62 -6.30 -6.87 0.64
C LYS A 62 -5.55 -7.63 -0.44
N TYR A 63 -5.11 -8.85 -0.15
CA TYR A 63 -4.59 -9.75 -1.16
C TYR A 63 -5.71 -10.65 -1.68
N PHE A 64 -5.63 -10.97 -2.96
CA PHE A 64 -6.50 -11.93 -3.61
C PHE A 64 -5.71 -12.80 -4.57
N TRP A 65 -6.29 -13.90 -4.98
CA TRP A 65 -5.62 -14.84 -5.87
C TRP A 65 -6.56 -15.49 -6.86
N ILE A 66 -5.96 -15.99 -7.93
CA ILE A 66 -6.56 -16.90 -8.89
C ILE A 66 -5.85 -18.25 -8.73
N ALA A 67 -6.61 -19.26 -8.33
CA ALA A 67 -6.14 -20.64 -8.22
C ALA A 67 -6.23 -21.30 -9.60
N MET A 68 -5.10 -21.84 -10.04
CA MET A 68 -4.94 -22.54 -11.32
C MET A 68 -5.07 -24.05 -11.11
N ALA A 69 -5.43 -24.80 -12.16
CA ALA A 69 -5.57 -26.26 -12.10
C ALA A 69 -4.30 -26.99 -11.65
N SER A 70 -3.14 -26.36 -11.83
CA SER A 70 -1.88 -26.77 -11.22
C SER A 70 -1.05 -25.54 -10.84
N PRO A 71 -0.22 -25.62 -9.79
CA PRO A 71 0.71 -24.55 -9.44
C PRO A 71 1.62 -24.12 -10.61
N PRO A 72 2.17 -22.89 -10.58
CA PRO A 72 1.94 -21.86 -9.57
C PRO A 72 0.58 -21.17 -9.71
N HIS A 73 0.14 -20.53 -8.63
CA HIS A 73 -1.07 -19.71 -8.55
C HIS A 73 -0.72 -18.22 -8.63
N VAL A 74 -1.69 -17.39 -9.00
CA VAL A 74 -1.49 -15.94 -9.08
C VAL A 74 -1.96 -15.29 -7.79
N VAL A 75 -1.06 -14.66 -7.05
CA VAL A 75 -1.40 -13.81 -5.90
C VAL A 75 -1.19 -12.35 -6.27
N MET A 76 -2.17 -11.51 -5.96
CA MET A 76 -2.24 -10.12 -6.36
C MET A 76 -2.61 -9.19 -5.21
N HIS A 77 -2.20 -7.94 -5.34
CA HIS A 77 -2.61 -6.83 -4.49
C HIS A 77 -2.84 -5.60 -5.36
N PHE A 78 -3.92 -4.85 -5.13
CA PHE A 78 -4.24 -3.67 -5.96
C PHE A 78 -3.39 -2.43 -5.66
N GLY A 79 -2.75 -2.37 -4.50
CA GLY A 79 -2.11 -1.14 -4.04
C GLY A 79 -3.18 -0.06 -3.84
N MET A 80 -2.95 1.16 -4.33
CA MET A 80 -3.92 2.24 -4.16
C MET A 80 -4.91 2.39 -5.31
N ALA A 81 -4.55 1.94 -6.51
CA ALA A 81 -5.22 2.29 -7.76
C ALA A 81 -5.34 1.13 -8.74
N GLY A 82 -4.81 -0.03 -8.39
CA GLY A 82 -4.98 -1.23 -9.17
C GLY A 82 -6.45 -1.66 -9.22
N TRP A 83 -6.84 -2.29 -10.32
CA TRP A 83 -8.16 -2.86 -10.48
C TRP A 83 -8.14 -4.04 -11.46
N LEU A 84 -9.11 -4.94 -11.37
CA LEU A 84 -9.32 -5.98 -12.37
C LEU A 84 -10.63 -5.67 -13.11
N LYS A 85 -10.52 -5.35 -14.40
CA LYS A 85 -11.68 -5.19 -15.27
C LYS A 85 -12.01 -6.54 -15.92
N ILE A 86 -13.29 -6.86 -16.05
CA ILE A 86 -13.77 -7.95 -16.90
C ILE A 86 -14.63 -7.31 -17.98
N ARG A 87 -14.33 -7.59 -19.25
CA ARG A 87 -15.03 -6.99 -20.40
C ARG A 87 -16.51 -7.35 -20.31
N ASN A 88 -17.38 -6.36 -20.49
CA ASN A 88 -18.84 -6.48 -20.39
C ASN A 88 -19.38 -6.84 -18.98
N ALA A 89 -18.58 -6.69 -17.91
CA ALA A 89 -19.05 -6.80 -16.53
C ALA A 89 -18.78 -5.49 -15.77
N ASP A 90 -19.74 -5.04 -14.96
CA ASP A 90 -19.60 -3.84 -14.12
C ASP A 90 -18.80 -4.13 -12.86
N THR A 91 -17.51 -4.38 -13.06
CA THR A 91 -16.58 -4.69 -11.99
C THR A 91 -16.24 -3.49 -11.11
N TYR A 92 -16.48 -2.25 -11.53
CA TYR A 92 -16.08 -1.06 -10.78
C TYR A 92 -16.91 -0.83 -9.51
N TYR A 93 -16.27 -0.32 -8.45
CA TYR A 93 -16.92 0.05 -7.19
C TYR A 93 -17.26 1.54 -7.09
N TYR A 94 -16.74 2.35 -8.01
CA TYR A 94 -17.17 3.73 -8.22
C TYR A 94 -17.43 3.92 -9.71
N ARG A 95 -18.65 4.32 -10.07
CA ARG A 95 -19.03 4.49 -11.47
C ARG A 95 -18.33 5.72 -12.06
N THR A 96 -17.88 5.58 -13.28
CA THR A 96 -17.33 6.67 -14.09
C THR A 96 -17.89 6.52 -15.50
N ASP A 97 -18.64 7.52 -15.95
CA ASP A 97 -19.30 7.52 -17.26
C ASP A 97 -18.36 7.97 -18.39
N LYS A 98 -17.05 8.05 -18.12
CA LYS A 98 -16.08 8.53 -19.08
C LYS A 98 -15.96 7.55 -20.26
N PRO A 99 -16.03 8.02 -21.51
CA PRO A 99 -15.90 7.14 -22.68
C PRO A 99 -14.62 6.29 -22.67
N GLN A 100 -13.50 6.85 -22.17
CA GLN A 100 -12.21 6.16 -22.09
C GLN A 100 -12.23 4.93 -21.18
N ASP A 101 -13.15 4.87 -20.21
CA ASP A 101 -13.28 3.69 -19.34
C ASP A 101 -13.89 2.48 -20.06
N LYS A 102 -14.50 2.69 -21.24
CA LYS A 102 -15.09 1.68 -22.13
C LYS A 102 -14.11 1.16 -23.19
N GLU A 103 -12.95 1.78 -23.38
CA GLU A 103 -11.94 1.34 -24.35
C GLU A 103 -11.29 0.00 -23.94
N TRP A 104 -11.01 -0.86 -24.92
CA TRP A 104 -10.36 -2.17 -24.71
C TRP A 104 -9.20 -2.39 -25.70
N PRO A 105 -8.00 -2.81 -25.24
CA PRO A 105 -7.65 -3.03 -23.83
C PRO A 105 -7.58 -1.72 -23.04
N PRO A 106 -7.87 -1.74 -21.73
CA PRO A 106 -7.89 -0.52 -20.93
C PRO A 106 -6.51 0.12 -20.81
N LYS A 107 -6.45 1.45 -20.72
CA LYS A 107 -5.18 2.15 -20.45
C LYS A 107 -4.54 1.64 -19.14
N TYR A 108 -3.20 1.55 -19.15
CA TYR A 108 -2.38 1.11 -18.01
C TYR A 108 -2.57 -0.35 -17.59
N TRP A 109 -3.08 -1.19 -18.49
CA TRP A 109 -3.13 -2.64 -18.27
C TRP A 109 -1.72 -3.23 -18.05
N LYS A 110 -1.65 -4.31 -17.24
CA LYS A 110 -0.44 -5.04 -16.85
C LYS A 110 -0.45 -6.47 -17.38
N PHE A 111 -1.62 -7.10 -17.36
CA PHE A 111 -1.90 -8.29 -18.15
C PHE A 111 -3.32 -8.24 -18.71
N LEU A 112 -3.54 -9.01 -19.77
CA LEU A 112 -4.84 -9.39 -20.33
C LEU A 112 -4.97 -10.91 -20.28
N LEU A 113 -6.16 -11.37 -19.92
CA LEU A 113 -6.57 -12.76 -19.95
C LEU A 113 -7.69 -12.89 -20.99
N GLU A 114 -7.59 -13.85 -21.89
CA GLU A 114 -8.69 -14.28 -22.77
C GLU A 114 -9.02 -15.74 -22.46
N THR A 115 -10.30 -16.05 -22.26
CA THR A 115 -10.76 -17.44 -22.04
C THR A 115 -10.95 -18.20 -23.35
N ASP A 116 -11.15 -19.52 -23.26
CA ASP A 116 -11.35 -20.44 -24.38
C ASP A 116 -12.81 -20.55 -24.88
N GLU A 117 -13.75 -19.96 -24.15
CA GLU A 117 -15.17 -19.96 -24.48
C GLU A 117 -15.56 -19.09 -25.69
N ASP A 118 -16.78 -19.28 -26.18
CA ASP A 118 -17.41 -18.45 -27.22
C ASP A 118 -18.81 -17.95 -26.73
N PRO A 119 -19.03 -16.63 -26.57
CA PRO A 119 -18.06 -15.55 -26.74
C PRO A 119 -16.97 -15.59 -25.66
N LYS A 120 -15.75 -15.21 -26.05
CA LYS A 120 -14.62 -15.13 -25.12
C LYS A 120 -14.90 -14.15 -23.98
N THR A 121 -14.55 -14.55 -22.77
CA THR A 121 -14.44 -13.62 -21.64
C THR A 121 -13.03 -13.04 -21.61
N GLU A 122 -12.92 -11.72 -21.48
CA GLU A 122 -11.65 -11.03 -21.39
C GLU A 122 -11.52 -10.29 -20.05
N ALA A 123 -10.35 -10.33 -19.43
CA ALA A 123 -10.07 -9.61 -18.19
C ALA A 123 -8.73 -8.88 -18.25
N ALA A 124 -8.64 -7.73 -17.60
CA ALA A 124 -7.46 -6.86 -17.59
C ALA A 124 -7.14 -6.38 -16.18
N PHE A 125 -5.92 -6.65 -15.70
CA PHE A 125 -5.42 -5.98 -14.50
C PHE A 125 -4.83 -4.63 -14.90
N VAL A 126 -5.35 -3.55 -14.34
CA VAL A 126 -4.89 -2.18 -14.62
C VAL A 126 -4.28 -1.59 -13.36
N ASP A 127 -3.21 -0.80 -13.51
CA ASP A 127 -2.67 -0.02 -12.40
C ASP A 127 -1.83 1.14 -12.93
N PHE A 128 -2.41 2.34 -12.91
CA PHE A 128 -1.74 3.55 -13.38
C PHE A 128 -0.69 4.09 -12.40
N ARG A 129 -0.72 3.68 -11.13
CA ARG A 129 0.24 4.12 -10.11
C ARG A 129 1.40 3.13 -9.89
N ARG A 130 1.31 1.92 -10.45
CA ARG A 130 2.32 0.85 -10.32
C ARG A 130 2.60 0.48 -8.85
N LEU A 131 1.56 0.49 -8.04
CA LEU A 131 1.59 0.15 -6.61
C LEU A 131 0.99 -1.23 -6.32
N GLY A 132 0.29 -1.82 -7.28
CA GLY A 132 -0.13 -3.20 -7.24
C GLY A 132 1.05 -4.15 -7.35
N ARG A 133 0.82 -5.40 -6.96
CA ARG A 133 1.80 -6.47 -7.03
C ARG A 133 1.15 -7.68 -7.67
N ILE A 134 1.90 -8.35 -8.54
CA ILE A 134 1.47 -9.57 -9.22
C ILE A 134 2.60 -10.58 -9.03
N ARG A 135 2.29 -11.72 -8.42
CA ARG A 135 3.25 -12.76 -8.05
C ARG A 135 2.75 -14.14 -8.41
N LEU A 136 3.66 -15.01 -8.81
CA LEU A 136 3.44 -16.45 -8.86
C LEU A 136 3.82 -17.10 -7.52
N VAL A 137 2.90 -17.89 -6.96
CA VAL A 137 3.14 -18.65 -5.73
C VAL A 137 3.00 -20.14 -6.03
N ASP A 138 4.10 -20.86 -5.89
CA ASP A 138 4.17 -22.30 -6.11
C ASP A 138 3.85 -23.06 -4.82
N CYS A 139 2.61 -23.48 -4.66
CA CYS A 139 2.12 -24.19 -3.48
C CYS A 139 0.80 -24.91 -3.79
N PRO A 140 0.36 -25.87 -2.95
CA PRO A 140 -1.01 -26.38 -3.01
C PRO A 140 -2.04 -25.27 -2.77
N ALA A 141 -3.10 -25.24 -3.59
CA ALA A 141 -4.09 -24.15 -3.60
C ALA A 141 -4.77 -23.95 -2.23
N GLU A 142 -5.08 -25.04 -1.54
CA GLU A 142 -5.73 -25.05 -0.22
C GLU A 142 -4.82 -24.52 0.90
N GLN A 143 -3.50 -24.47 0.65
CA GLN A 143 -2.51 -23.99 1.62
C GLN A 143 -1.98 -22.60 1.29
N ILE A 144 -2.49 -21.94 0.24
CA ILE A 144 -1.92 -20.68 -0.29
C ILE A 144 -1.73 -19.60 0.80
N ARG A 145 -2.63 -19.53 1.78
CA ARG A 145 -2.54 -18.59 2.92
C ARG A 145 -1.33 -18.80 3.84
N LYS A 146 -0.68 -19.98 3.78
CA LYS A 146 0.54 -20.32 4.52
C LYS A 146 1.82 -19.87 3.80
N PHE A 147 1.71 -19.32 2.60
CA PHE A 147 2.85 -18.88 1.79
C PHE A 147 2.91 -17.35 1.68
N SER A 148 4.11 -16.80 1.51
CA SER A 148 4.30 -15.36 1.35
C SER A 148 3.67 -14.85 0.05
N PRO A 149 2.97 -13.71 0.04
CA PRO A 149 2.89 -12.70 1.10
C PRO A 149 1.68 -12.85 2.05
N LEU A 150 0.92 -13.95 1.97
CA LEU A 150 -0.33 -14.12 2.72
C LEU A 150 -0.08 -14.53 4.17
N LYS A 151 0.97 -15.31 4.44
CA LYS A 151 1.29 -15.78 5.79
C LYS A 151 1.69 -14.66 6.76
N GLU A 152 2.10 -13.51 6.23
CA GLU A 152 2.45 -12.32 7.01
C GLU A 152 1.22 -11.48 7.42
N ASN A 153 0.05 -11.74 6.84
CA ASN A 153 -1.18 -11.04 7.19
C ASN A 153 -1.79 -11.59 8.48
N GLY A 154 -2.39 -10.68 9.26
CA GLY A 154 -3.30 -11.03 10.34
C GLY A 154 -4.60 -11.67 9.82
N PRO A 155 -5.48 -12.08 10.74
CA PRO A 155 -6.77 -12.65 10.37
C PRO A 155 -7.61 -11.64 9.56
N ASP A 156 -8.43 -12.17 8.67
CA ASP A 156 -9.45 -11.45 7.90
C ASP A 156 -10.74 -11.38 8.73
N PRO A 157 -11.30 -10.19 8.98
CA PRO A 157 -12.47 -10.04 9.86
C PRO A 157 -13.75 -10.69 9.33
N VAL A 158 -13.82 -11.01 8.03
CA VAL A 158 -15.01 -11.62 7.41
C VAL A 158 -14.79 -13.11 7.17
N ALA A 159 -13.60 -13.50 6.70
CA ALA A 159 -13.29 -14.91 6.43
C ALA A 159 -12.87 -15.70 7.68
N ASP A 160 -12.27 -15.05 8.67
CA ASP A 160 -11.75 -15.68 9.90
C ASP A 160 -12.54 -15.22 11.14
N LYS A 161 -13.89 -15.11 11.03
CA LYS A 161 -14.75 -14.62 12.11
C LYS A 161 -14.55 -15.35 13.43
N ASP A 162 -14.33 -16.67 13.38
CA ASP A 162 -14.10 -17.51 14.56
C ASP A 162 -12.73 -17.27 15.22
N THR A 163 -11.78 -16.66 14.50
CA THR A 163 -10.50 -16.21 15.05
C THR A 163 -10.59 -14.78 15.60
N VAL A 164 -11.33 -13.90 14.93
CA VAL A 164 -11.52 -12.50 15.33
C VAL A 164 -12.62 -12.43 16.39
N THR A 165 -12.37 -13.05 17.54
CA THR A 165 -13.24 -13.01 18.73
C THR A 165 -12.98 -11.75 19.57
N GLU A 166 -13.87 -11.46 20.51
CA GLU A 166 -13.69 -10.36 21.46
C GLU A 166 -12.41 -10.54 22.30
N ASP A 167 -12.18 -11.75 22.82
CA ASP A 167 -10.97 -12.09 23.60
C ASP A 167 -9.69 -11.93 22.79
N TRP A 168 -9.70 -12.40 21.53
CA TRP A 168 -8.56 -12.23 20.63
C TRP A 168 -8.28 -10.74 20.40
N LEU A 169 -9.33 -9.94 20.14
CA LEU A 169 -9.20 -8.51 19.90
C LEU A 169 -8.68 -7.79 21.15
N ALA A 170 -9.21 -8.12 22.34
CA ALA A 170 -8.76 -7.59 23.62
C ALA A 170 -7.26 -7.87 23.82
N GLY A 171 -6.83 -9.12 23.64
CA GLY A 171 -5.42 -9.51 23.73
C GLY A 171 -4.55 -8.73 22.74
N LYS A 172 -5.02 -8.59 21.49
CA LYS A 172 -4.29 -7.87 20.45
C LYS A 172 -4.14 -6.37 20.76
N LEU A 173 -5.21 -5.72 21.22
CA LEU A 173 -5.22 -4.30 21.58
C LEU A 173 -4.29 -4.01 22.77
N ARG A 174 -4.31 -4.87 23.80
CA ARG A 174 -3.46 -4.74 24.99
C ARG A 174 -1.97 -5.01 24.69
N SER A 175 -1.66 -5.80 23.67
CA SER A 175 -0.27 -6.14 23.28
C SER A 175 0.55 -4.97 22.72
N LYS A 176 -0.09 -3.85 22.36
CA LYS A 176 0.57 -2.70 21.71
C LYS A 176 0.15 -1.39 22.36
N LYS A 177 1.06 -0.42 22.42
CA LYS A 177 0.79 0.96 22.83
C LYS A 177 0.89 1.90 21.62
N VAL A 178 -0.11 1.86 20.76
CA VAL A 178 -0.22 2.70 19.55
C VAL A 178 -1.64 3.26 19.43
N PRO A 179 -1.89 4.32 18.65
CA PRO A 179 -3.26 4.74 18.36
C PRO A 179 -4.09 3.58 17.80
N VAL A 180 -5.32 3.42 18.29
CA VAL A 180 -6.21 2.32 17.89
C VAL A 180 -6.42 2.28 16.39
N LYS A 181 -6.56 3.44 15.73
CA LYS A 181 -6.68 3.48 14.27
C LYS A 181 -5.43 2.95 13.58
N ALA A 182 -4.24 3.28 14.09
CA ALA A 182 -2.99 2.78 13.51
C ALA A 182 -2.87 1.25 13.66
N LEU A 183 -3.36 0.68 14.77
CA LEU A 183 -3.38 -0.78 14.98
C LEU A 183 -4.29 -1.49 13.97
N LEU A 184 -5.51 -0.99 13.76
CA LEU A 184 -6.48 -1.55 12.81
C LEU A 184 -6.00 -1.50 11.37
N LEU A 185 -5.20 -0.49 11.05
CA LEU A 185 -4.67 -0.26 9.71
C LEU A 185 -3.44 -1.10 9.35
N ASP A 186 -2.82 -1.74 10.33
CA ASP A 186 -1.65 -2.58 10.18
C ASP A 186 -2.09 -4.01 9.80
N GLN A 187 -1.78 -4.41 8.56
CA GLN A 187 -2.28 -5.63 7.95
C GLN A 187 -1.73 -6.90 8.63
N ALA A 188 -0.63 -6.81 9.39
CA ALA A 188 -0.11 -7.92 10.19
C ALA A 188 -0.89 -8.12 11.50
N ASN A 189 -1.68 -7.12 11.93
CA ASN A 189 -2.55 -7.25 13.11
C ASN A 189 -3.92 -7.80 12.74
N ILE A 190 -4.55 -7.15 11.76
CA ILE A 190 -5.85 -7.50 11.20
C ILE A 190 -5.82 -7.07 9.74
N SER A 191 -6.12 -7.99 8.84
CA SER A 191 -5.98 -7.74 7.41
C SER A 191 -7.26 -7.16 6.82
N GLY A 192 -7.16 -6.41 5.72
CA GLY A 192 -8.35 -5.93 5.00
C GLY A 192 -8.81 -4.53 5.39
N ILE A 193 -8.75 -4.16 6.67
CA ILE A 193 -9.15 -2.82 7.12
C ILE A 193 -8.19 -1.76 6.58
N GLY A 194 -8.71 -0.78 5.85
CA GLY A 194 -7.97 0.39 5.40
C GLY A 194 -8.54 1.69 5.95
N ASN A 195 -8.30 2.78 5.23
CA ASN A 195 -8.49 4.11 5.78
C ASN A 195 -9.97 4.47 5.96
N TRP A 196 -10.82 4.12 4.99
CA TRP A 196 -12.24 4.45 5.11
C TRP A 196 -12.93 3.50 6.07
N MET A 197 -12.66 2.19 6.00
CA MET A 197 -13.26 1.23 6.95
C MET A 197 -12.80 1.53 8.38
N GLY A 198 -11.53 1.89 8.57
CA GLY A 198 -11.02 2.25 9.89
C GLY A 198 -11.72 3.48 10.49
N ASP A 199 -12.05 4.49 9.68
CA ASP A 199 -12.85 5.63 10.13
C ASP A 199 -14.28 5.19 10.49
N GLU A 200 -14.92 4.42 9.61
CA GLU A 200 -16.30 3.92 9.79
C GLU A 200 -16.44 3.06 11.05
N ILE A 201 -15.53 2.10 11.23
CA ILE A 201 -15.50 1.20 12.39
C ILE A 201 -15.38 2.00 13.69
N LEU A 202 -14.46 2.97 13.73
CA LEU A 202 -14.24 3.77 14.94
C LEU A 202 -15.37 4.76 15.20
N TYR A 203 -16.06 5.22 14.16
CA TYR A 203 -17.27 6.01 14.28
C TYR A 203 -18.39 5.19 14.94
N HIS A 204 -18.68 3.99 14.41
CA HIS A 204 -19.69 3.09 14.99
C HIS A 204 -19.35 2.66 16.42
N ALA A 205 -18.07 2.37 16.70
CA ALA A 205 -17.61 2.02 18.04
C ALA A 205 -17.52 3.22 18.99
N ARG A 206 -17.74 4.45 18.50
CA ARG A 206 -17.64 5.70 19.27
C ARG A 206 -16.28 5.93 19.94
N ILE A 207 -15.22 5.41 19.33
CA ILE A 207 -13.85 5.50 19.84
C ILE A 207 -13.08 6.57 19.09
N HIS A 208 -12.37 7.42 19.82
CA HIS A 208 -11.48 8.41 19.21
C HIS A 208 -10.26 7.72 18.57
N PRO A 209 -9.90 8.03 17.31
CA PRO A 209 -8.86 7.28 16.57
C PRO A 209 -7.45 7.40 17.16
N GLU A 210 -7.17 8.46 17.93
CA GLU A 210 -5.90 8.68 18.64
C GLU A 210 -5.79 7.98 20.00
N GLN A 211 -6.88 7.39 20.51
CA GLN A 211 -6.83 6.68 21.79
C GLN A 211 -5.86 5.50 21.70
N TYR A 212 -4.98 5.35 22.69
CA TYR A 212 -4.05 4.24 22.72
C TYR A 212 -4.80 2.90 22.82
N SER A 213 -4.41 1.93 21.99
CA SER A 213 -5.10 0.64 21.89
C SER A 213 -5.16 -0.12 23.21
N ASN A 214 -4.09 -0.06 24.02
CA ASN A 214 -4.02 -0.76 25.30
C ASN A 214 -4.76 -0.05 26.46
N THR A 215 -5.45 1.06 26.20
CA THR A 215 -6.24 1.77 27.21
C THR A 215 -7.75 1.67 26.98
N LEU A 216 -8.18 0.92 25.96
CA LEU A 216 -9.60 0.63 25.75
C LEU A 216 -10.15 -0.23 26.88
N THR A 217 -11.32 0.14 27.40
CA THR A 217 -12.05 -0.67 28.38
C THR A 217 -12.67 -1.89 27.71
N ASP A 218 -13.09 -2.89 28.49
CA ASP A 218 -13.69 -4.11 27.95
C ASP A 218 -14.98 -3.81 27.17
N ASP A 219 -15.82 -2.88 27.66
CA ASP A 219 -16.99 -2.39 26.92
C ASP A 219 -16.59 -1.75 25.57
N GLN A 220 -15.53 -0.94 25.54
CA GLN A 220 -15.04 -0.36 24.28
C GLN A 220 -14.50 -1.44 23.32
N VAL A 221 -13.87 -2.50 23.83
CA VAL A 221 -13.41 -3.63 23.02
C VAL A 221 -14.60 -4.35 22.40
N LYS A 222 -15.67 -4.59 23.16
CA LYS A 222 -16.90 -5.22 22.69
C LYS A 222 -17.61 -4.39 21.60
N GLU A 223 -17.72 -3.09 21.81
CA GLU A 223 -18.29 -2.17 20.80
C GLU A 223 -17.41 -2.13 19.54
N LEU A 224 -16.09 -2.11 19.69
CA LEU A 224 -15.16 -2.15 18.56
C LEU A 224 -15.25 -3.46 17.78
N HIS A 225 -15.32 -4.60 18.47
CA HIS A 225 -15.50 -5.92 17.87
C HIS A 225 -16.79 -5.98 17.04
N SER A 226 -17.90 -5.53 17.64
CA SER A 226 -19.20 -5.46 16.98
C SER A 226 -19.16 -4.56 15.73
N ALA A 227 -18.53 -3.38 15.84
CA ALA A 227 -18.38 -2.44 14.73
C ALA A 227 -17.50 -2.99 13.59
N ILE A 228 -16.39 -3.70 13.90
CA ILE A 228 -15.56 -4.37 12.89
C ILE A 228 -16.40 -5.36 12.08
N HIS A 229 -17.13 -6.25 12.76
CA HIS A 229 -17.94 -7.27 12.10
C HIS A 229 -19.07 -6.66 11.28
N TYR A 230 -19.77 -5.66 11.84
CA TYR A 230 -20.85 -4.96 11.16
C TYR A 230 -20.38 -4.26 9.89
N VAL A 231 -19.38 -3.38 9.98
CA VAL A 231 -18.91 -2.60 8.83
C VAL A 231 -18.29 -3.51 7.77
N CYS A 232 -17.39 -4.42 8.16
CA CYS A 232 -16.72 -5.29 7.19
C CYS A 232 -17.69 -6.25 6.52
N SER A 233 -18.59 -6.92 7.26
CA SER A 233 -19.55 -7.85 6.65
C SER A 233 -20.53 -7.12 5.73
N THR A 234 -21.14 -6.02 6.20
CA THR A 234 -22.09 -5.23 5.40
C THR A 234 -21.45 -4.74 4.10
N SER A 235 -20.22 -4.25 4.16
CA SER A 235 -19.51 -3.76 2.98
C SER A 235 -19.20 -4.88 1.97
N VAL A 236 -18.86 -6.07 2.46
CA VAL A 236 -18.62 -7.27 1.62
C VAL A 236 -19.92 -7.79 1.01
N ASP A 237 -21.00 -7.87 1.78
CA ASP A 237 -22.31 -8.36 1.34
C ASP A 237 -22.91 -7.46 0.25
N LEU A 238 -22.64 -6.15 0.35
CA LEU A 238 -23.01 -5.17 -0.67
C LEU A 238 -21.99 -5.07 -1.82
N LEU A 239 -20.99 -5.94 -1.86
CA LEU A 239 -19.93 -5.98 -2.87
C LEU A 239 -19.25 -4.61 -3.08
N ALA A 240 -19.03 -3.87 -1.99
CA ALA A 240 -18.51 -2.52 -1.98
C ALA A 240 -19.26 -1.53 -2.89
N ASP A 241 -20.53 -1.78 -3.18
CA ASP A 241 -21.39 -0.83 -3.88
C ASP A 241 -21.78 0.30 -2.91
N SER A 242 -21.03 1.40 -2.96
CA SER A 242 -21.17 2.50 -2.02
C SER A 242 -22.53 3.20 -2.08
N ASP A 243 -23.23 3.12 -3.21
CA ASP A 243 -24.57 3.70 -3.35
C ASP A 243 -25.57 2.98 -2.44
N ARG A 244 -25.30 1.70 -2.14
CA ARG A 244 -26.14 0.83 -1.31
C ARG A 244 -25.74 0.81 0.16
N PHE A 245 -24.63 1.45 0.53
CA PHE A 245 -24.26 1.57 1.95
C PHE A 245 -25.35 2.33 2.72
N PRO A 246 -25.55 2.04 4.01
CA PRO A 246 -26.50 2.76 4.85
C PRO A 246 -26.31 4.28 4.78
N GLU A 247 -27.42 5.02 4.78
CA GLU A 247 -27.40 6.49 4.62
C GLU A 247 -26.74 7.22 5.78
N ASP A 248 -26.66 6.61 6.95
CA ASP A 248 -26.04 7.18 8.14
C ASP A 248 -24.53 6.91 8.24
N TRP A 249 -23.95 6.17 7.30
CA TRP A 249 -22.52 5.86 7.30
C TRP A 249 -21.65 7.10 7.04
N LEU A 250 -20.59 7.24 7.83
CA LEU A 250 -19.58 8.28 7.69
C LEU A 250 -18.95 8.28 6.29
N PHE A 251 -18.86 7.12 5.66
CA PHE A 251 -18.35 6.90 4.32
C PHE A 251 -18.99 7.86 3.32
N LYS A 252 -20.30 8.09 3.36
CA LYS A 252 -20.97 8.94 2.35
C LYS A 252 -20.56 10.41 2.45
N TYR A 253 -20.08 10.86 3.61
CA TYR A 253 -19.86 12.28 3.91
C TYR A 253 -18.39 12.66 4.11
N ARG A 254 -17.48 11.70 4.30
CA ARG A 254 -16.06 11.95 4.63
C ARG A 254 -15.15 12.46 3.50
N TRP A 255 -15.65 12.60 2.26
CA TRP A 255 -14.82 12.84 1.06
C TRP A 255 -14.51 14.31 0.74
N SER A 256 -14.75 15.24 1.68
CA SER A 256 -14.64 16.69 1.43
C SER A 256 -13.35 17.33 1.93
N LYS A 257 -12.42 16.59 2.54
CA LYS A 257 -11.17 17.14 3.06
C LYS A 257 -10.43 17.98 2.01
N GLY A 258 -10.10 19.23 2.36
CA GLY A 258 -9.33 20.14 1.50
C GLY A 258 -10.17 20.92 0.48
N LYS A 259 -11.50 20.75 0.45
CA LYS A 259 -12.40 21.62 -0.32
C LYS A 259 -12.63 22.92 0.46
N LYS A 260 -12.31 24.06 -0.14
CA LYS A 260 -12.59 25.39 0.45
C LYS A 260 -14.09 25.50 0.78
N ASN A 261 -14.42 25.96 1.98
CA ASN A 261 -15.78 26.15 2.50
C ASN A 261 -16.64 24.88 2.69
N ALA A 262 -16.03 23.68 2.69
CA ALA A 262 -16.75 22.46 3.03
C ALA A 262 -16.63 22.17 4.53
N SER A 263 -17.73 22.32 5.27
CA SER A 263 -17.89 21.82 6.63
C SER A 263 -18.76 20.56 6.54
N PRO A 264 -18.20 19.37 6.27
CA PRO A 264 -19.00 18.16 6.11
C PRO A 264 -19.80 17.87 7.38
N THR A 265 -21.08 17.61 7.21
CA THR A 265 -21.99 17.19 8.28
C THR A 265 -22.66 15.88 7.90
N LEU A 266 -22.95 15.06 8.91
CA LEU A 266 -23.82 13.91 8.76
C LEU A 266 -25.30 14.35 8.64
N PRO A 267 -26.22 13.47 8.20
CA PRO A 267 -27.65 13.77 8.09
C PRO A 267 -28.29 14.22 9.40
N ASN A 268 -27.75 13.77 10.54
CA ASN A 268 -28.20 14.16 11.88
C ASN A 268 -27.67 15.54 12.33
N GLY A 269 -26.88 16.24 11.51
CA GLY A 269 -26.29 17.55 11.79
C GLY A 269 -24.92 17.52 12.48
N ASP A 270 -24.40 16.34 12.83
CA ASP A 270 -23.08 16.22 13.44
C ASP A 270 -21.96 16.67 12.48
N LYS A 271 -21.01 17.46 12.99
CA LYS A 271 -19.86 17.95 12.22
C LYS A 271 -18.79 16.88 12.11
N ILE A 272 -18.22 16.74 10.92
CA ILE A 272 -17.04 15.92 10.65
C ILE A 272 -15.80 16.81 10.63
N THR A 273 -14.81 16.47 11.44
CA THR A 273 -13.48 17.09 11.44
C THR A 273 -12.45 16.12 10.86
N PHE A 274 -11.31 16.66 10.44
CA PHE A 274 -10.21 15.84 9.93
C PHE A 274 -8.95 16.04 10.74
N LEU A 275 -8.35 14.94 11.16
CA LEU A 275 -7.06 14.94 11.84
C LEU A 275 -6.13 13.89 11.22
N THR A 276 -4.86 13.86 11.63
CA THR A 276 -3.88 12.91 11.10
C THR A 276 -3.45 11.93 12.18
N VAL A 277 -3.78 10.63 12.03
CA VAL A 277 -3.32 9.56 12.92
C VAL A 277 -2.39 8.63 12.16
N GLY A 278 -1.19 8.39 12.69
CA GLY A 278 -0.22 7.48 12.07
C GLY A 278 0.13 7.87 10.62
N GLY A 279 0.19 9.17 10.33
CA GLY A 279 0.46 9.69 8.99
C GLY A 279 -0.71 9.57 7.99
N ARG A 280 -1.90 9.16 8.44
CA ARG A 280 -3.10 9.05 7.59
C ARG A 280 -4.20 9.96 8.08
N THR A 281 -4.94 10.54 7.13
CA THR A 281 -6.10 11.37 7.47
C THR A 281 -7.22 10.50 8.01
N SER A 282 -7.81 10.93 9.12
CA SER A 282 -9.00 10.37 9.74
C SER A 282 -10.13 11.37 9.69
N ALA A 283 -11.29 10.95 9.20
CA ALA A 283 -12.55 11.66 9.41
C ALA A 283 -13.08 11.28 10.80
N VAL A 284 -13.45 12.27 11.60
CA VAL A 284 -13.86 12.09 13.00
C VAL A 284 -15.12 12.90 13.25
N VAL A 285 -16.03 12.37 14.05
CA VAL A 285 -17.23 13.07 14.51
C VAL A 285 -17.06 13.41 15.99
N PRO A 286 -16.61 14.62 16.37
CA PRO A 286 -16.19 14.92 17.75
C PRO A 286 -17.30 14.81 18.79
N SER A 287 -18.57 15.00 18.41
CA SER A 287 -19.73 14.83 19.29
C SER A 287 -19.92 13.38 19.73
N VAL A 288 -19.52 12.41 18.89
CA VAL A 288 -19.66 10.97 19.10
C VAL A 288 -18.36 10.36 19.63
N GLN A 289 -17.23 10.65 18.99
CA GLN A 289 -15.93 10.04 19.28
C GLN A 289 -15.14 10.87 20.29
N LYS A 290 -15.49 10.76 21.57
CA LYS A 290 -14.86 11.54 22.64
C LYS A 290 -13.49 10.96 23.05
N LYS A 291 -12.55 11.83 23.42
CA LYS A 291 -11.26 11.44 24.02
C LYS A 291 -11.49 10.96 25.47
N THR A 292 -11.81 9.68 25.63
CA THR A 292 -12.14 9.07 26.95
C THR A 292 -10.93 8.43 27.64
N GLY A 293 -9.91 8.02 26.87
CA GLY A 293 -8.63 7.53 27.39
C GLY A 293 -7.44 8.38 26.94
N PRO A 294 -6.22 8.03 27.38
CA PRO A 294 -5.00 8.67 26.92
C PRO A 294 -4.87 8.63 25.39
N VAL A 295 -4.57 9.78 24.79
CA VAL A 295 -4.37 9.96 23.35
C VAL A 295 -2.92 10.34 23.04
N THR A 296 -2.49 10.20 21.78
CA THR A 296 -1.23 10.80 21.33
C THR A 296 -1.23 12.30 21.58
N LYS A 297 -0.10 12.85 22.08
CA LYS A 297 0.05 14.30 22.29
C LYS A 297 -0.27 15.02 20.97
N ASP A 298 -1.16 16.01 21.03
CA ASP A 298 -1.75 16.65 19.85
C ASP A 298 -0.67 17.13 18.87
N VAL A 299 -0.61 16.51 17.70
CA VAL A 299 0.04 17.11 16.53
C VAL A 299 -1.01 18.02 15.90
N LYS A 300 -0.96 19.31 16.29
CA LYS A 300 -1.71 20.45 15.74
C LYS A 300 -2.99 20.09 14.96
N THR A 301 -4.14 20.18 15.62
CA THR A 301 -5.41 20.41 14.93
C THR A 301 -5.32 21.78 14.24
N GLU A 302 -5.22 21.79 12.91
CA GLU A 302 -5.29 23.04 12.13
C GLU A 302 -6.74 23.46 11.96
N GLU A 303 -7.34 23.96 13.03
CA GLU A 303 -8.59 24.73 13.03
C GLU A 303 -8.75 25.36 14.42
N ASP A 304 -7.91 26.35 14.73
CA ASP A 304 -8.20 27.43 15.70
C ASP A 304 -7.06 28.45 15.67
N GLY A 305 -7.06 29.25 14.61
CA GLY A 305 -6.15 30.37 14.39
C GLY A 305 -6.90 31.70 14.38
N ALA A 306 -7.85 31.90 15.30
CA ALA A 306 -8.45 33.21 15.53
C ALA A 306 -8.68 33.42 17.02
N GLN A 307 -8.26 34.60 17.48
CA GLN A 307 -8.41 35.12 18.84
C GLN A 307 -7.34 34.71 19.87
N ASN A 308 -6.17 35.35 19.76
CA ASN A 308 -5.64 36.02 20.95
C ASN A 308 -4.71 37.19 20.56
N LYS A 309 -5.31 38.35 20.26
CA LYS A 309 -4.60 39.64 20.32
C LYS A 309 -4.39 39.97 21.80
N ARG A 310 -3.22 39.64 22.36
CA ARG A 310 -2.76 40.26 23.61
C ARG A 310 -1.87 41.46 23.28
N LYS A 311 -2.33 42.60 23.79
CA LYS A 311 -1.77 43.95 23.71
C LYS A 311 -0.29 43.96 24.12
N ARG A 312 0.58 44.54 23.28
CA ARG A 312 1.90 45.01 23.70
C ARG A 312 1.71 46.31 24.48
N GLY A 313 1.91 46.26 25.79
CA GLY A 313 2.07 47.42 26.65
C GLY A 313 3.53 47.84 26.70
N ILE A 314 3.79 49.09 26.34
CA ILE A 314 4.95 49.92 26.71
C ILE A 314 4.77 50.20 28.23
N VAL A 315 5.77 50.14 29.14
CA VAL A 315 6.86 51.09 29.52
C VAL A 315 7.58 50.44 30.76
N PRO A 316 8.59 51.02 31.46
CA PRO A 316 9.79 51.81 31.12
C PRO A 316 11.10 51.17 31.66
N LYS A 317 12.23 51.80 31.30
CA LYS A 317 13.59 51.62 31.82
C LYS A 317 13.78 52.46 33.09
N VAL A 318 14.31 51.89 34.18
CA VAL A 318 15.00 52.62 35.27
C VAL A 318 16.15 51.74 35.80
N GLU A 319 17.25 52.43 36.11
CA GLU A 319 18.62 52.01 36.38
C GLU A 319 18.85 51.40 37.77
N SER A 320 19.95 50.65 37.91
CA SER A 320 20.80 50.71 39.10
C SER A 320 22.23 50.31 38.76
N ASP A 321 23.14 51.05 39.38
CA ASP A 321 24.54 51.32 39.05
C ASP A 321 25.55 50.19 39.16
N ALA A 322 26.72 50.54 38.61
CA ALA A 322 27.97 49.83 38.53
C ALA A 322 28.70 49.62 39.87
N GLU A 323 29.54 48.58 39.91
CA GLU A 323 30.90 48.67 40.46
C GLU A 323 31.78 47.60 39.80
N ALA A 324 33.01 47.99 39.46
CA ALA A 324 34.00 47.21 38.73
C ALA A 324 35.29 47.09 39.54
N SER A 325 36.17 46.18 39.09
CA SER A 325 37.57 45.90 39.53
C SER A 325 37.69 45.05 40.81
N GLU A 326 38.60 44.07 40.92
CA GLU A 326 40.03 44.04 40.58
C GLU A 326 40.58 42.64 40.18
N GLU A 327 41.59 42.68 39.30
CA GLU A 327 42.90 41.96 39.24
C GLU A 327 42.99 40.41 39.36
N GLU A 328 43.32 39.64 38.29
CA GLU A 328 44.64 39.37 37.63
C GLU A 328 45.37 38.09 38.16
N PRO A 329 46.41 37.50 37.54
CA PRO A 329 46.63 37.12 36.13
C PRO A 329 47.33 35.73 35.93
N LYS A 330 47.74 35.49 34.67
CA LYS A 330 48.53 34.40 34.01
C LYS A 330 49.81 33.96 34.79
N ALA A 331 50.49 32.83 34.59
CA ALA A 331 50.93 32.16 33.35
C ALA A 331 51.73 30.85 33.63
N LYS A 332 51.97 30.07 32.53
CA LYS A 332 53.11 29.15 32.19
C LYS A 332 52.75 27.66 32.08
N LYS A 333 53.34 26.84 31.20
CA LYS A 333 53.96 26.91 29.85
C LYS A 333 54.45 25.46 29.54
N ALA A 334 54.64 25.15 28.25
CA ALA A 334 55.38 24.02 27.61
C ALA A 334 54.47 22.97 26.93
N GLY A 335 54.68 22.53 25.68
CA GLY A 335 55.68 22.84 24.64
C GLY A 335 55.50 21.90 23.43
N GLU A 336 55.52 22.46 22.22
CA GLU A 336 56.01 21.98 20.89
C GLU A 336 55.72 20.55 20.33
N LYS A 337 55.72 20.25 19.02
CA LYS A 337 55.42 20.88 17.70
C LYS A 337 55.74 19.83 16.60
N LYS A 338 55.27 20.09 15.37
CA LYS A 338 55.58 19.53 14.01
C LYS A 338 54.51 18.59 13.45
N GLY A 339 54.05 18.68 12.20
CA GLY A 339 54.40 19.52 11.05
C GLY A 339 53.71 18.96 9.78
N ALA A 340 53.41 19.81 8.80
CA ALA A 340 52.45 19.62 7.70
C ALA A 340 52.96 18.89 6.43
N LYS A 341 52.00 18.59 5.51
CA LYS A 341 52.09 17.97 4.15
C LYS A 341 53.22 18.48 3.23
N PRO A 342 53.52 17.74 2.13
CA PRO A 342 53.39 18.34 0.78
C PRO A 342 52.98 17.37 -0.36
N ALA A 343 52.93 17.88 -1.60
CA ALA A 343 52.53 17.23 -2.85
C ALA A 343 53.63 17.31 -3.96
N LYS A 344 53.58 16.38 -4.93
CA LYS A 344 54.18 16.31 -6.31
C LYS A 344 55.71 16.34 -6.52
N LYS A 345 56.26 15.34 -7.25
CA LYS A 345 56.79 15.43 -8.66
C LYS A 345 57.53 14.16 -9.13
N ASP A 346 57.57 14.01 -10.46
CA ASP A 346 58.08 12.94 -11.34
C ASP A 346 59.63 12.82 -11.46
N GLU A 347 60.03 11.85 -12.31
CA GLU A 347 61.30 11.57 -13.02
C GLU A 347 62.19 10.46 -12.43
N ASP A 348 62.88 9.59 -13.17
CA ASP A 348 62.75 9.00 -14.53
C ASP A 348 63.84 7.89 -14.64
N GLU A 349 63.72 7.05 -15.67
CA GLU A 349 64.80 6.35 -16.40
C GLU A 349 65.39 4.94 -16.06
N LYS A 350 65.31 4.12 -17.14
CA LYS A 350 66.24 3.10 -17.72
C LYS A 350 66.10 1.62 -17.32
N LYS A 351 66.25 0.61 -18.20
CA LYS A 351 66.10 0.38 -19.67
C LYS A 351 66.50 -1.10 -19.97
N ALA A 352 66.19 -1.57 -21.19
CA ALA A 352 66.60 -2.82 -21.91
C ALA A 352 65.61 -4.01 -21.80
N GLU A 353 64.83 -4.34 -22.85
CA GLU A 353 65.17 -5.11 -24.09
C GLU A 353 65.59 -6.55 -23.75
N ASP A 354 65.00 -7.64 -24.27
CA ASP A 354 64.99 -8.00 -25.69
C ASP A 354 64.02 -9.18 -26.02
N GLU A 355 63.58 -9.23 -27.30
CA GLU A 355 63.31 -10.39 -28.18
C GLU A 355 62.79 -11.77 -27.69
N LYS A 356 61.69 -12.27 -28.29
CA LYS A 356 61.66 -13.26 -29.42
C LYS A 356 60.39 -14.15 -29.44
N LYS A 357 59.71 -14.18 -30.61
CA LYS A 357 58.89 -15.31 -31.10
C LYS A 357 59.79 -16.57 -31.28
N PRO A 358 59.20 -17.76 -31.42
CA PRO A 358 59.08 -18.31 -32.77
C PRO A 358 57.66 -18.77 -33.14
N GLU A 359 57.33 -18.52 -34.40
CA GLU A 359 56.42 -19.31 -35.24
C GLU A 359 57.11 -20.61 -35.71
N VAL A 360 56.33 -21.43 -36.43
CA VAL A 360 56.68 -22.47 -37.45
C VAL A 360 56.08 -23.82 -37.04
N ASP A 361 55.31 -24.57 -37.84
CA ASP A 361 54.76 -24.46 -39.20
C ASP A 361 53.56 -25.42 -39.27
N GLY A 362 52.48 -25.10 -39.98
CA GLY A 362 52.15 -25.73 -41.27
C GLY A 362 50.88 -26.60 -41.11
N THR A 363 49.88 -26.63 -41.97
CA THR A 363 49.85 -26.41 -43.42
C THR A 363 48.38 -26.30 -43.85
N SER A 364 48.08 -25.35 -44.76
CA SER A 364 47.13 -25.39 -45.90
C SER A 364 45.65 -25.84 -45.67
N CYS A 365 44.63 -25.48 -46.45
CA CYS A 365 44.54 -24.81 -47.73
C CYS A 365 43.06 -24.36 -47.94
N THR A 366 42.89 -23.14 -48.46
CA THR A 366 41.95 -22.72 -49.52
C THR A 366 40.44 -23.05 -49.48
N GLY A 367 39.62 -22.02 -49.72
CA GLY A 367 38.19 -22.20 -50.05
C GLY A 367 37.36 -20.94 -50.24
N ARG A 368 37.84 -19.95 -50.99
CA ARG A 368 37.06 -18.76 -51.41
C ARG A 368 36.29 -19.11 -52.69
N ARG A 369 34.96 -18.97 -52.74
CA ARG A 369 34.24 -18.61 -53.99
C ARG A 369 32.84 -18.02 -53.75
N ARG A 370 32.56 -17.00 -54.56
CA ARG A 370 31.38 -16.12 -54.63
C ARG A 370 30.29 -16.67 -55.57
N SER A 371 29.11 -16.04 -55.47
CA SER A 371 28.09 -15.79 -56.52
C SER A 371 27.08 -16.94 -56.75
N ALA A 372 25.82 -16.73 -57.16
CA ALA A 372 25.03 -15.56 -57.51
C ALA A 372 23.52 -15.92 -57.44
N ARG A 373 22.70 -14.89 -57.20
CA ARG A 373 21.32 -14.63 -57.66
C ARG A 373 20.70 -15.62 -58.67
N LEU A 374 19.46 -16.03 -58.44
CA LEU A 374 18.39 -16.07 -59.47
C LEU A 374 16.99 -16.14 -58.82
N LYS A 375 16.09 -15.30 -59.35
CA LYS A 375 14.65 -15.27 -59.11
C LYS A 375 13.97 -16.52 -59.72
N LYS A 376 12.84 -16.92 -59.15
CA LYS A 376 11.58 -17.01 -59.90
C LYS A 376 10.45 -16.52 -59.02
#